data_AF-A0ABD3XXQ7-F1
#
_entry.id   AF-A0ABD3XXQ7-F1
#
_cell.length_a   1.000
_cell.length_b   1.000
_cell.length_c   1.000
_cell.angle_alpha   90.00
_cell.angle_beta   90.00
_cell.angle_gamma   90.00
#
_symmetry.space_group_name_H-M   'P 1'
#
loop_
_entity.id
_entity.type
_entity.pdbx_description
1 polymer ?
#
loop_
_entity_poly.entity_id
_entity_poly.type
_entity_poly.pdbx_seq_one_letter_code
_entity_poly.pdbx_strand_id
1 'polypeptide(L)'
;MADTDQQLKMVKSMLRATLISSKDGIPADTLLRDYEELTMEPLPFKSLGFSSLEEFIQSIPDVVEVIRNADGYTIYKAVACRSNKHILELVQRQKSRGKKK
;
A
#
# COMPACT_ATOMS: atom_id res chain seq x y z
N MET A 1 -17.21 -9.33 17.28
CA MET A 1 -17.16 -8.22 16.29
C MET A 1 -16.09 -7.17 16.63
N ALA A 2 -15.13 -7.46 17.53
CA ALA A 2 -14.03 -6.54 17.85
C ALA A 2 -12.77 -6.85 17.02
N ASP A 3 -12.67 -8.06 16.50
CA ASP A 3 -11.49 -8.62 15.87
C ASP A 3 -11.24 -8.03 14.48
N THR A 4 -12.31 -7.70 13.75
CA THR A 4 -12.22 -7.16 12.38
C THR A 4 -11.69 -5.72 12.35
N ASP A 5 -12.03 -4.87 13.33
CA ASP A 5 -11.51 -3.49 13.43
C ASP A 5 -10.01 -3.49 13.76
N GLN A 6 -9.59 -4.35 14.69
CA GLN A 6 -8.18 -4.51 15.05
C GLN A 6 -7.37 -5.01 13.84
N GLN A 7 -7.88 -6.03 13.14
CA GLN A 7 -7.24 -6.56 11.94
C GLN A 7 -7.16 -5.49 10.85
N LEU A 8 -8.23 -4.73 10.62
CA LEU A 8 -8.25 -3.65 9.65
C LEU A 8 -7.20 -2.58 9.98
N LYS A 9 -7.06 -2.18 11.24
CA LYS A 9 -6.02 -1.22 11.68
C LYS A 9 -4.61 -1.74 11.43
N MET A 10 -4.35 -3.01 11.74
CA MET A 10 -3.06 -3.63 11.52
C MET A 10 -2.73 -3.69 10.02
N VAL A 11 -3.67 -4.15 9.19
CA VAL A 11 -3.51 -4.20 7.72
C VAL A 11 -3.29 -2.79 7.16
N LYS A 12 -4.03 -1.77 7.60
CA LYS A 12 -3.80 -0.38 7.18
C LYS A 12 -2.37 0.08 7.52
N SER A 13 -1.88 -0.22 8.72
CA SER A 13 -0.53 0.16 9.15
C SER A 13 0.55 -0.56 8.34
N MET A 14 0.38 -1.86 8.11
CA MET A 14 1.29 -2.69 7.30
C MET A 14 1.32 -2.22 5.85
N LEU A 15 0.15 -2.04 5.24
CA LEU A 15 0.01 -1.57 3.86
C LEU A 15 0.67 -0.20 3.68
N ARG A 16 0.48 0.70 4.66
CA ARG A 16 1.15 1.99 4.68
C ARG A 16 2.67 1.85 4.70
N ALA A 17 3.21 0.93 5.50
CA ALA A 17 4.65 0.67 5.55
C ALA A 17 5.18 0.12 4.22
N THR A 18 4.47 -0.82 3.58
CA THR A 18 4.81 -1.34 2.25
C THR A 18 4.85 -0.23 1.21
N LEU A 19 3.81 0.58 1.17
CA LEU A 19 3.70 1.68 0.21
C LEU A 19 4.72 2.80 0.47
N ILE A 20 5.08 3.07 1.73
CA ILE A 20 6.15 4.04 2.08
C ILE A 20 7.52 3.49 1.66
N SER A 21 7.74 2.18 1.81
CA SER A 21 8.99 1.52 1.39
C SER A 21 9.20 1.62 -0.13
N SER A 22 8.10 1.61 -0.89
CA SER A 22 8.10 1.71 -2.35
C SER A 22 7.96 3.14 -2.86
N LYS A 23 9.09 3.80 -3.13
CA LYS A 23 9.17 5.20 -3.60
C LYS A 23 8.26 5.51 -4.81
N ASP A 24 8.27 4.63 -5.81
CA ASP A 24 7.54 4.83 -7.07
C ASP A 24 6.08 4.34 -7.02
N GLY A 25 5.64 3.84 -5.86
CA GLY A 25 4.37 3.14 -5.72
C GLY A 25 4.46 1.70 -6.21
N ILE A 26 3.38 0.97 -5.98
CA ILE A 26 3.30 -0.46 -6.26
C ILE A 26 2.16 -0.68 -7.26
N PRO A 27 2.41 -1.31 -8.42
CA PRO A 27 1.34 -1.67 -9.34
C PRO A 27 0.31 -2.57 -8.66
N ALA A 28 -0.96 -2.45 -9.06
CA ALA A 28 -2.04 -3.24 -8.49
C ALA A 28 -1.79 -4.76 -8.57
N ASP A 29 -1.16 -5.20 -9.65
CA ASP A 29 -0.80 -6.59 -9.90
C ASP A 29 0.25 -7.12 -8.91
N THR A 30 1.23 -6.29 -8.54
CA THR A 30 2.31 -6.69 -7.63
C THR A 30 2.04 -6.35 -6.17
N LEU A 31 1.01 -5.55 -5.86
CA LEU A 31 0.77 -5.09 -4.49
C LEU A 31 0.51 -6.25 -3.52
N LEU A 32 -0.22 -7.27 -3.94
CA LEU A 32 -0.45 -8.45 -3.11
C LEU A 32 0.86 -9.16 -2.75
N ARG A 33 1.74 -9.31 -3.74
CA ARG A 33 3.06 -9.94 -3.57
C ARG A 33 3.97 -9.11 -2.66
N ASP A 34 4.06 -7.80 -2.90
CA ASP A 34 4.91 -6.90 -2.10
C ASP A 34 4.42 -6.81 -0.64
N TYR A 35 3.10 -6.80 -0.45
CA TYR A 35 2.48 -6.85 0.87
C TYR A 35 2.81 -8.17 1.58
N GLU A 36 2.63 -9.31 0.91
CA GLU A 36 2.95 -10.62 1.46
C GLU A 36 4.45 -10.75 1.78
N GLU A 37 5.34 -10.25 0.90
CA GLU A 37 6.79 -10.25 1.15
C GLU A 37 7.17 -9.42 2.38
N LEU A 38 6.48 -8.30 2.64
CA LEU A 38 6.79 -7.44 3.80
C LEU A 38 6.16 -7.95 5.10
N THR A 39 4.91 -8.39 5.03
CA THR A 39 4.13 -8.78 6.21
C THR A 39 4.27 -10.26 6.54
N MET A 40 4.86 -11.04 5.63
CA MET A 40 4.91 -12.49 5.66
C MET A 40 3.51 -13.14 5.68
N GLU A 41 2.47 -12.37 5.35
CA GLU A 41 1.08 -12.80 5.40
C GLU A 41 0.29 -12.29 4.18
N PRO A 42 -0.62 -13.09 3.61
CA PRO A 42 -1.46 -12.65 2.52
C PRO A 42 -2.46 -11.60 2.99
N LEU A 43 -2.77 -10.62 2.14
CA LEU A 43 -3.70 -9.53 2.48
C LEU A 43 -5.12 -10.08 2.72
N PRO A 44 -5.69 -10.00 3.94
CA PRO A 44 -6.94 -10.67 4.29
C PRO A 44 -8.18 -9.84 3.91
N PHE A 45 -8.23 -9.27 2.71
CA PHE A 45 -9.35 -8.43 2.26
C PHE A 45 -10.68 -9.20 2.24
N LYS A 46 -10.65 -10.50 1.90
CA LYS A 46 -11.83 -11.37 1.94
C LYS A 46 -12.40 -11.53 3.36
N SER A 47 -11.52 -11.72 4.35
CA SER A 47 -11.93 -11.83 5.76
C SER A 47 -12.45 -10.51 6.33
N LEU A 48 -12.05 -9.38 5.73
CA LEU A 48 -12.55 -8.06 6.07
C LEU A 48 -13.89 -7.73 5.39
N GLY A 49 -14.41 -8.62 4.53
CA GLY A 49 -15.69 -8.45 3.84
C GLY A 49 -15.61 -7.75 2.47
N PHE A 50 -14.41 -7.61 1.90
CA PHE A 50 -14.23 -7.02 0.56
C PHE A 50 -14.13 -8.10 -0.51
N SER A 51 -14.72 -7.86 -1.69
CA SER A 51 -14.70 -8.84 -2.79
C SER A 51 -13.39 -8.79 -3.57
N SER A 52 -12.68 -7.67 -3.55
CA SER A 52 -11.42 -7.47 -4.28
C SER A 52 -10.51 -6.47 -3.61
N LEU A 53 -9.22 -6.52 -3.95
CA LEU A 53 -8.21 -5.57 -3.47
C LEU A 53 -8.59 -4.12 -3.79
N GLU A 54 -9.15 -3.88 -4.98
CA GLU A 54 -9.62 -2.55 -5.38
C GLU A 54 -10.68 -1.99 -4.44
N GLU A 55 -11.69 -2.79 -4.07
CA GLU A 55 -12.71 -2.37 -3.08
C GLU A 55 -12.08 -2.07 -1.73
N PHE A 56 -11.15 -2.93 -1.29
CA PHE A 56 -10.44 -2.72 -0.03
C PHE A 56 -9.70 -1.38 -0.03
N ILE A 57 -8.95 -1.08 -1.10
CA ILE A 57 -8.18 0.16 -1.25
C ILE A 57 -9.11 1.37 -1.36
N GLN A 58 -10.21 1.27 -2.12
CA GLN A 58 -11.22 2.32 -2.20
C GLN A 58 -11.87 2.63 -0.84
N SER A 59 -11.93 1.65 0.07
CA SER A 59 -12.42 1.85 1.43
C SER A 59 -11.41 2.57 2.35
N ILE A 60 -10.14 2.70 1.95
CA ILE A 60 -9.07 3.33 2.76
C ILE A 60 -8.29 4.44 2.01
N PRO A 61 -8.98 5.46 1.48
CA PRO A 61 -8.36 6.54 0.72
C PRO A 61 -7.45 7.44 1.58
N ASP A 62 -7.49 7.30 2.91
CA ASP A 62 -6.56 7.97 3.84
C ASP A 62 -5.15 7.35 3.83
N VAL A 63 -5.05 6.07 3.46
CA VAL A 63 -3.80 5.30 3.51
C VAL A 63 -3.19 5.16 2.13
N VAL A 64 -4.03 4.93 1.12
CA VAL A 64 -3.59 4.59 -0.25
C VAL A 64 -4.18 5.56 -1.26
N GLU A 65 -3.30 6.10 -2.11
CA GLU A 65 -3.64 6.89 -3.27
C GLU A 65 -3.62 5.99 -4.52
N VAL A 66 -4.69 6.05 -5.31
CA VAL A 66 -4.82 5.30 -6.56
C VAL A 66 -4.44 6.19 -7.72
N ILE A 67 -3.38 5.84 -8.43
CA ILE A 67 -2.88 6.59 -9.59
C ILE A 67 -3.05 5.71 -10.82
N ARG A 68 -3.77 6.22 -11.82
CA ARG A 68 -3.90 5.56 -13.13
C ARG A 68 -2.95 6.22 -14.11
N ASN A 69 -2.03 5.44 -14.67
CA ASN A 69 -1.12 5.90 -15.71
C ASN A 69 -1.81 5.90 -17.08
N ALA A 70 -1.29 6.70 -18.02
CA ALA A 70 -1.78 6.80 -19.39
C ALA A 70 -1.74 5.46 -20.16
N ASP A 71 -0.86 4.54 -19.75
CA ASP A 71 -0.77 3.17 -20.26
C ASP A 71 -1.92 2.25 -19.80
N GLY A 72 -2.79 2.72 -18.90
CA GLY A 72 -3.89 1.92 -18.33
C GLY A 72 -3.52 1.13 -17.06
N TYR A 73 -2.28 1.21 -16.59
CA TYR A 73 -1.87 0.59 -15.32
C TYR A 73 -2.30 1.41 -14.11
N THR A 74 -2.82 0.71 -13.10
CA THR A 74 -3.13 1.28 -11.78
C THR A 74 -1.95 1.05 -10.83
N ILE A 75 -1.48 2.14 -10.23
CA ILE A 75 -0.38 2.17 -9.25
C ILE A 75 -0.96 2.68 -7.94
N TYR A 76 -0.64 1.98 -6.85
CA TYR A 76 -1.00 2.37 -5.50
C TYR A 76 0.19 3.05 -4.81
N LYS A 77 -0.04 4.21 -4.22
CA LYS A 77 0.97 4.96 -3.44
C LYS A 77 0.50 5.22 -2.03
N ALA A 78 1.44 5.39 -1.10
CA ALA A 78 1.11 5.83 0.25
C ALA A 78 0.67 7.30 0.22
N VAL A 79 -0.45 7.61 0.87
CA VAL A 79 -0.87 9.00 1.06
C VAL A 79 0.09 9.71 2.01
N ALA A 80 0.55 10.90 1.60
CA ALA A 80 1.37 11.76 2.44
C ALA A 80 0.49 12.53 3.44
N CYS A 81 0.32 11.96 4.63
CA CYS A 81 -0.28 12.61 5.78
C CYS A 81 0.80 13.31 6.64
N ARG A 82 0.41 14.27 7.49
CA ARG A 82 1.32 15.04 8.36
C ARG A 82 2.36 14.17 9.08
N SER A 83 1.98 12.96 9.51
CA SER A 83 2.86 12.05 10.26
C SER A 83 3.88 11.28 9.40
N ASN A 84 3.60 11.01 8.12
CA ASN A 84 4.52 10.25 7.24
C ASN A 84 5.12 11.10 6.10
N LYS A 85 4.75 12.37 5.97
CA LYS A 85 5.30 13.27 4.95
C LYS A 85 6.82 13.38 5.02
N HIS A 86 7.38 13.48 6.23
CA HIS A 86 8.83 13.53 6.42
C HIS A 86 9.50 12.22 5.96
N ILE A 87 8.92 11.07 6.30
CA ILE A 87 9.44 9.77 5.88
C ILE A 87 9.34 9.62 4.36
N LEU A 88 8.23 9.98 3.74
CA LEU A 88 8.06 9.94 2.29
C LEU A 88 9.04 10.87 1.57
N GLU A 89 9.29 12.07 2.10
CA GLU A 89 10.28 12.98 1.53
C GLU A 89 11.70 12.40 1.66
N LEU A 90 12.03 11.78 2.80
CA LEU A 90 13.30 11.08 2.98
C LEU A 90 13.46 9.90 2.01
N VAL A 91 12.42 9.07 1.85
CA VAL A 91 12.40 7.95 0.88
C VAL A 91 12.53 8.46 -0.56
N GLN A 92 11.86 9.55 -0.91
CA GLN A 92 12.02 10.19 -2.22
C GLN A 92 13.44 10.69 -2.48
N ARG A 93 14.14 11.13 -1.43
CA ARG A 93 15.53 11.60 -1.49
C ARG A 93 16.55 10.46 -1.39
N GLN A 94 16.14 9.25 -1.00
CA GLN A 94 17.04 8.10 -1.02
C GLN A 94 17.45 7.84 -2.47
N LYS A 95 18.76 7.95 -2.75
CA LYS A 95 19.34 7.53 -4.03
C LYS A 95 18.97 6.06 -4.23
N SER A 96 18.09 5.80 -5.20
CA SER A 96 17.85 4.47 -5.72
C SER A 96 19.18 3.90 -6.20
N ARG A 97 19.80 3.03 -5.40
CA ARG A 97 20.77 2.05 -5.91
C ARG A 97 19.93 1.18 -6.84
N GLY A 98 19.96 1.53 -8.13
CA GLY A 98 19.09 0.96 -9.14
C GLY A 98 19.07 -0.55 -9.05
N LYS A 99 17.88 -1.12 -8.82
CA LYS A 99 17.64 -2.52 -9.12
C LYS A 99 17.45 -2.56 -10.64
N LYS A 100 18.58 -2.72 -11.33
CA LYS A 100 18.62 -3.04 -12.76
C LYS A 100 17.75 -4.28 -12.99
N LYS A 101 16.79 -4.19 -13.89
CA LYS A 101 16.21 -5.35 -14.55
C LYS A 101 16.83 -5.44 -15.93
#